data_AF-A0A946MUY3-F1
#
_entry.id   AF-A0A946MUY3-F1
#
_cell.length_a   1.000
_cell.length_b   1.000
_cell.length_c   1.000
_cell.angle_alpha   90.00
_cell.angle_beta   90.00
_cell.angle_gamma   90.00
#
_symmetry.space_group_name_H-M   'P 1'
#
loop_
_entity.id
_entity.type
_entity.pdbx_description
1 polymer ?
#
loop_
_entity_poly.entity_id
_entity_poly.type
_entity_poly.pdbx_seq_one_letter_code
_entity_poly.pdbx_strand_id
1 'polypeptide(L)'
;MSQEPYQTLTFIEWDGDVPTPFAAPGWAAMEVLVKDLDALFADLPPAFSLLNPPAALSFSEHIRAMQVAGPAGELIYFTEVSGEVPGFTLPTATQQVNQCFVMINAVTAIQTSIDFYARLLGCAAPSAMPARVSILSRSNGLDEDHRHAIAPIALSPGQLFELDQWIERPAAVGQHPPCGWHSLSIRRNTPPPEGMATAPAVITEHLHCYDIATPDGERILWLCPHH
;
A
#
# COMPACT_ATOMS: atom_id res chain seq x y z
N MET A 1 24.34 12.10 9.04
CA MET A 1 23.40 11.05 8.59
C MET A 1 22.31 10.96 9.65
N SER A 2 21.05 11.11 9.27
CA SER A 2 19.93 11.01 10.22
C SER A 2 19.95 9.62 10.86
N GLN A 3 19.92 9.57 12.19
CA GLN A 3 19.84 8.35 12.99
C GLN A 3 18.40 7.80 13.09
N GLU A 4 17.41 8.50 12.53
CA GLU A 4 16.03 8.02 12.49
C GLU A 4 15.79 7.09 11.30
N PRO A 5 15.17 5.91 11.49
CA PRO A 5 14.80 5.05 10.39
C PRO A 5 13.84 5.79 9.46
N TYR A 6 14.12 5.76 8.16
CA TYR A 6 13.30 6.42 7.13
C TYR A 6 11.88 5.83 7.06
N GLN A 7 11.72 4.58 7.51
CA GLN A 7 10.47 3.82 7.60
C GLN A 7 10.54 2.84 8.77
N THR A 8 9.42 2.60 9.43
CA THR A 8 9.30 1.62 10.52
C THR A 8 8.15 0.68 10.20
N LEU A 9 8.35 -0.60 10.45
CA LEU A 9 7.29 -1.60 10.43
C LEU A 9 7.05 -2.10 11.85
N THR A 10 5.81 -1.99 12.31
CA THR A 10 5.40 -2.45 13.63
C THR A 10 4.59 -3.73 13.48
N PHE A 11 5.05 -4.80 14.11
CA PHE A 11 4.36 -6.09 14.13
C PHE A 11 3.59 -6.25 15.43
N ILE A 12 2.35 -6.74 15.32
CA ILE A 12 1.53 -7.16 16.45
C ILE A 12 1.16 -8.61 16.16
N GLU A 13 1.63 -9.52 17.00
CA GLU A 13 1.28 -10.93 16.91
C GLU A 13 -0.02 -11.19 17.68
N TRP A 14 -0.95 -11.88 17.02
CA TRP A 14 -2.23 -12.29 17.59
C TRP A 14 -2.74 -13.53 16.84
N ASP A 15 -3.63 -14.30 17.46
CA ASP A 15 -4.30 -15.44 16.80
C ASP A 15 -5.34 -14.94 15.80
N GLY A 16 -5.01 -15.03 14.51
CA GLY A 16 -5.87 -14.59 13.40
C GLY A 16 -5.86 -15.57 12.23
N ASP A 17 -6.86 -15.44 11.36
CA ASP A 17 -6.94 -16.20 10.12
C ASP A 17 -5.91 -15.67 9.11
N VAL A 18 -5.33 -16.57 8.31
CA VAL A 18 -4.47 -16.20 7.18
C VAL A 18 -5.33 -15.45 6.15
N PRO A 19 -4.99 -14.22 5.74
CA PRO A 19 -5.77 -13.45 4.80
C PRO A 19 -5.78 -14.12 3.42
N THR A 20 -6.92 -14.03 2.75
CA THR A 20 -6.94 -14.13 1.29
C THR A 20 -6.70 -12.73 0.73
N PRO A 21 -5.70 -12.53 -0.15
CA PRO A 21 -5.45 -11.20 -0.72
C PRO A 21 -6.69 -10.62 -1.39
N PHE A 22 -6.96 -9.33 -1.13
CA PHE A 22 -8.14 -8.61 -1.62
C PHE A 22 -9.50 -9.23 -1.27
N ALA A 23 -9.60 -10.05 -0.22
CA ALA A 23 -10.89 -10.59 0.23
C ALA A 23 -11.79 -9.56 0.93
N ALA A 24 -11.20 -8.48 1.43
CA ALA A 24 -11.88 -7.34 2.05
C ALA A 24 -11.24 -6.02 1.56
N PRO A 25 -11.97 -4.90 1.60
CA PRO A 25 -11.36 -3.58 1.44
C PRO A 25 -10.42 -3.28 2.61
N GLY A 26 -9.48 -2.36 2.40
CA GLY A 26 -8.47 -2.02 3.39
C GLY A 26 -7.05 -2.00 2.84
N TRP A 27 -6.09 -1.86 3.74
CA TRP A 27 -4.66 -1.95 3.42
C TRP A 27 -4.34 -3.33 2.84
N ALA A 28 -4.23 -3.40 1.52
CA ALA A 28 -4.22 -4.65 0.80
C ALA A 28 -2.80 -5.22 0.67
N ALA A 29 -1.82 -4.35 0.42
CA ALA A 29 -0.44 -4.77 0.19
C ALA A 29 0.57 -3.64 0.45
N MET A 30 1.83 -4.03 0.59
CA MET A 30 2.96 -3.13 0.42
C MET A 30 3.77 -3.53 -0.82
N GLU A 31 4.38 -2.55 -1.46
CA GLU A 31 5.41 -2.78 -2.47
C GLU A 31 6.79 -2.37 -1.97
N VAL A 32 7.73 -3.31 -2.04
CA VAL A 32 9.12 -3.15 -1.65
C VAL A 32 9.98 -3.10 -2.91
N LEU A 33 10.75 -2.02 -3.04
CA LEU A 33 11.66 -1.85 -4.17
C LEU A 33 12.81 -2.85 -4.05
N VAL A 34 13.17 -3.48 -5.16
CA VAL A 34 14.31 -4.42 -5.25
C VAL A 34 15.22 -4.05 -6.41
N LYS A 35 16.50 -4.42 -6.31
CA LYS A 35 17.50 -4.10 -7.34
C LYS A 35 17.51 -5.08 -8.50
N ASP A 36 17.36 -6.36 -8.20
CA ASP A 36 17.36 -7.45 -9.19
C ASP A 36 16.25 -8.42 -8.82
N LEU A 37 15.11 -8.29 -9.50
CA LEU A 37 13.91 -9.05 -9.18
C LEU A 37 14.08 -10.54 -9.48
N ASP A 38 14.79 -10.88 -10.55
CA ASP A 38 15.02 -12.27 -10.96
C ASP A 38 15.96 -12.99 -9.98
N ALA A 39 16.99 -12.29 -9.48
CA ALA A 39 17.87 -12.82 -8.44
C ALA A 39 17.12 -13.04 -7.12
N LEU A 40 16.25 -12.11 -6.70
CA LEU A 40 15.42 -12.31 -5.50
C LEU A 40 14.45 -13.47 -5.70
N PHE A 41 13.89 -13.62 -6.89
CA PHE A 41 12.97 -14.72 -7.20
C PHE A 41 13.67 -16.09 -7.12
N ALA A 42 14.90 -16.19 -7.64
CA ALA A 42 15.69 -17.42 -7.60
C ALA A 42 16.09 -17.84 -6.17
N ASP A 43 16.25 -16.88 -5.26
CA ASP A 43 16.62 -17.09 -3.85
C ASP A 43 15.53 -16.58 -2.90
N LEU A 44 14.26 -16.80 -3.26
CA LEU A 44 13.13 -16.36 -2.43
C LEU A 44 13.16 -17.11 -1.09
N PRO A 45 13.18 -16.41 0.06
CA PRO A 45 13.25 -17.10 1.35
C PRO A 45 12.02 -17.99 1.56
N PRO A 46 12.17 -19.18 2.17
CA PRO A 46 11.09 -20.16 2.29
C PRO A 46 9.93 -19.72 3.19
N ALA A 47 10.10 -18.64 3.94
CA ALA A 47 9.05 -18.01 4.73
C ALA A 47 8.02 -17.26 3.86
N PHE A 48 8.34 -16.99 2.59
CA PHE A 48 7.44 -16.39 1.62
C PHE A 48 6.86 -17.44 0.69
N SER A 49 5.57 -17.30 0.35
CA SER A 49 4.91 -18.12 -0.66
C SER A 49 4.70 -17.32 -1.94
N LEU A 50 5.17 -17.85 -3.07
CA LEU A 50 4.97 -17.20 -4.37
C LEU A 50 3.48 -17.20 -4.77
N LEU A 51 2.96 -16.03 -5.11
CA LEU A 51 1.59 -15.86 -5.63
C LEU A 51 1.56 -15.56 -7.12
N ASN A 52 2.47 -14.69 -7.59
CA ASN A 52 2.70 -14.43 -9.01
C ASN A 52 4.21 -14.24 -9.26
N PRO A 53 4.77 -14.89 -10.30
CA PRO A 53 6.18 -14.73 -10.67
C PRO A 53 6.48 -13.32 -11.19
N PRO A 54 7.77 -12.93 -11.29
CA PRO A 54 8.19 -11.66 -11.89
C PRO A 54 7.55 -11.41 -13.27
N ALA A 55 6.81 -10.31 -13.41
CA ALA A 55 6.21 -9.89 -14.67
C ALA A 55 6.14 -8.37 -14.78
N ALA A 56 6.16 -7.85 -16.01
CA ALA A 56 5.92 -6.43 -16.27
C ALA A 56 4.49 -6.01 -15.89
N LEU A 57 4.36 -4.80 -15.36
CA LEU A 57 3.04 -4.21 -15.09
C LEU A 57 2.36 -3.81 -16.40
N SER A 58 1.04 -3.93 -16.45
CA SER A 58 0.26 -3.71 -17.69
C SER A 58 0.30 -2.28 -18.25
N PHE A 59 0.84 -1.34 -17.49
CA PHE A 59 0.96 0.07 -17.85
C PHE A 59 2.42 0.53 -18.05
N SER A 60 3.41 -0.32 -17.76
CA SER A 60 4.82 0.01 -17.98
C SER A 60 5.70 -1.24 -17.99
N GLU A 61 6.43 -1.47 -19.07
CA GLU A 61 7.47 -2.50 -19.19
C GLU A 61 8.69 -2.21 -18.29
N HIS A 62 8.85 -0.96 -17.84
CA HIS A 62 9.95 -0.55 -16.96
C HIS A 62 9.71 -0.89 -15.49
N ILE A 63 8.49 -1.32 -15.13
CA ILE A 63 8.15 -1.76 -13.79
C ILE A 63 7.80 -3.24 -13.87
N ARG A 64 8.57 -4.06 -13.15
CA ARG A 64 8.31 -5.49 -12.99
C ARG A 64 8.02 -5.78 -11.53
N ALA A 65 7.06 -6.64 -11.25
CA ALA A 65 6.78 -7.07 -9.89
C ALA A 65 6.61 -8.59 -9.80
N MET A 66 7.05 -9.17 -8.69
CA MET A 66 6.56 -10.48 -8.22
C MET A 66 5.68 -10.25 -7.00
N GLN A 67 4.67 -11.10 -6.82
CA GLN A 67 3.78 -11.04 -5.66
C GLN A 67 4.00 -12.27 -4.80
N VAL A 68 4.11 -12.06 -3.50
CA VAL A 68 4.29 -13.10 -2.50
C VAL A 68 3.35 -12.89 -1.33
N ALA A 69 3.01 -13.97 -0.64
CA ALA A 69 2.47 -13.92 0.71
C ALA A 69 3.65 -14.02 1.70
N GLY A 70 3.69 -13.11 2.67
CA GLY A 70 4.63 -13.18 3.79
C GLY A 70 4.25 -14.25 4.82
N PRO A 71 5.01 -14.36 5.93
CA PRO A 71 4.82 -15.40 6.93
C PRO A 71 3.43 -15.40 7.60
N ALA A 72 2.74 -14.25 7.65
CA ALA A 72 1.39 -14.13 8.18
C ALA A 72 0.30 -14.11 7.07
N GLY A 73 0.69 -14.40 5.82
CA GLY A 73 -0.20 -14.37 4.64
C GLY A 73 -0.36 -13.01 4.00
N GLU A 74 0.26 -11.96 4.55
CA GLU A 74 0.17 -10.60 4.06
C GLU A 74 0.72 -10.47 2.63
N LEU A 75 0.01 -9.75 1.77
CA LEU A 75 0.43 -9.56 0.39
C LEU A 75 1.56 -8.53 0.31
N ILE A 76 2.66 -8.93 -0.31
CA ILE A 76 3.85 -8.11 -0.56
C ILE A 76 4.21 -8.21 -2.04
N TYR A 77 4.52 -7.08 -2.65
CA TYR A 77 5.07 -7.01 -3.99
C TYR A 77 6.56 -6.69 -3.85
N PHE A 78 7.39 -7.46 -4.53
CA PHE A 78 8.77 -7.05 -4.77
C PHE A 78 8.83 -6.46 -6.18
N THR A 79 9.21 -5.19 -6.28
CA THR A 79 9.11 -4.41 -7.51
C THR A 79 10.48 -3.92 -7.95
N GLU A 80 10.85 -4.17 -9.20
CA GLU A 80 12.02 -3.63 -9.86
C GLU A 80 11.61 -2.51 -10.82
N VAL A 81 12.32 -1.38 -10.75
CA VAL A 81 12.15 -0.24 -11.65
C VAL A 81 13.43 -0.09 -12.46
N SER A 82 13.35 -0.40 -13.75
CA SER A 82 14.51 -0.48 -14.65
C SER A 82 14.74 0.79 -15.50
N GLY A 83 13.82 1.76 -15.44
CA GLY A 83 13.89 2.97 -16.25
C GLY A 83 12.88 4.05 -15.82
N GLU A 84 12.87 5.15 -16.58
CA GLU A 84 11.90 6.22 -16.37
C GLU A 84 10.48 5.77 -16.72
N VAL A 85 9.53 6.16 -15.89
CA VAL A 85 8.11 5.89 -16.10
C VAL A 85 7.39 7.23 -16.19
N PRO A 86 6.89 7.63 -17.38
CA PRO A 86 6.25 8.93 -17.56
C PRO A 86 5.14 9.16 -16.54
N GLY A 87 5.17 10.33 -15.89
CA GLY A 87 4.19 10.71 -14.86
C GLY A 87 4.53 10.26 -13.44
N PHE A 88 5.58 9.44 -13.24
CA PHE A 88 5.97 8.95 -11.92
C PHE A 88 7.40 9.36 -11.56
N THR A 89 7.59 9.79 -10.31
CA THR A 89 8.92 9.96 -9.71
C THR A 89 9.20 8.76 -8.83
N LEU A 90 9.80 7.72 -9.40
CA LEU A 90 10.09 6.45 -8.73
C LEU A 90 11.49 6.41 -8.13
N PRO A 91 11.70 5.71 -7.01
CA PRO A 91 13.03 5.54 -6.43
C PRO A 91 13.90 4.58 -7.26
N THR A 92 15.23 4.77 -7.20
CA THR A 92 16.21 3.83 -7.76
C THR A 92 16.76 2.93 -6.67
N ALA A 93 16.85 1.63 -6.93
CA ALA A 93 17.35 0.66 -5.97
C ALA A 93 18.87 0.77 -5.83
N THR A 94 19.36 0.79 -4.59
CA THR A 94 20.79 0.84 -4.23
C THR A 94 21.27 -0.45 -3.57
N GLN A 95 20.36 -1.31 -3.13
CA GLN A 95 20.58 -2.58 -2.45
C GLN A 95 19.53 -3.62 -2.91
N GLN A 96 19.77 -4.91 -2.66
CA GLN A 96 18.93 -5.98 -3.20
C GLN A 96 17.46 -5.86 -2.76
N VAL A 97 17.24 -5.60 -1.48
CA VAL A 97 15.94 -5.25 -0.91
C VAL A 97 16.07 -3.84 -0.37
N ASN A 98 15.36 -2.90 -0.97
CA ASN A 98 15.35 -1.48 -0.61
C ASN A 98 14.16 -1.16 0.30
N GLN A 99 13.75 0.10 0.35
CA GLN A 99 12.60 0.58 1.12
C GLN A 99 11.26 0.11 0.52
N CYS A 100 10.22 0.10 1.36
CA CYS A 100 8.84 0.16 0.87
C CYS A 100 8.66 1.49 0.12
N PHE A 101 8.01 1.47 -1.04
CA PHE A 101 7.78 2.70 -1.80
C PHE A 101 6.34 2.86 -2.28
N VAL A 102 5.49 1.86 -2.10
CA VAL A 102 4.05 1.96 -2.32
C VAL A 102 3.31 1.24 -1.19
N MET A 103 2.25 1.87 -0.68
CA MET A 103 1.22 1.19 0.13
C MET A 103 -0.07 1.17 -0.67
N ILE A 104 -0.67 -0.02 -0.84
CA ILE A 104 -1.87 -0.23 -1.65
C ILE A 104 -3.09 -0.34 -0.72
N ASN A 105 -4.13 0.46 -1.00
CA ASN A 105 -5.42 0.40 -0.33
C ASN A 105 -6.51 -0.07 -1.30
N ALA A 106 -7.18 -1.17 -0.97
CA ALA A 106 -8.35 -1.64 -1.68
C ALA A 106 -9.59 -0.86 -1.21
N VAL A 107 -10.20 -0.06 -2.09
CA VAL A 107 -11.28 0.89 -1.75
C VAL A 107 -12.59 0.53 -2.44
N THR A 108 -13.72 0.74 -1.76
CA THR A 108 -15.04 0.38 -2.32
C THR A 108 -15.54 1.37 -3.37
N ALA A 109 -15.07 2.63 -3.34
CA ALA A 109 -15.47 3.66 -4.29
C ALA A 109 -14.27 4.56 -4.64
N ILE A 110 -13.56 4.20 -5.72
CA ILE A 110 -12.26 4.82 -6.04
C ILE A 110 -12.33 6.34 -6.20
N GLN A 111 -13.39 6.90 -6.79
CA GLN A 111 -13.49 8.36 -6.94
C GLN A 111 -13.66 9.07 -5.59
N THR A 112 -14.49 8.53 -4.70
CA THR A 112 -14.66 9.05 -3.34
C THR A 112 -13.32 9.01 -2.58
N SER A 113 -12.57 7.92 -2.72
CA SER A 113 -11.25 7.80 -2.10
C SER A 113 -10.23 8.75 -2.73
N ILE A 114 -10.19 8.90 -4.05
CA ILE A 114 -9.33 9.90 -4.73
C ILE A 114 -9.57 11.29 -4.14
N ASP A 115 -10.83 11.72 -4.05
CA ASP A 115 -11.17 13.06 -3.54
C ASP A 115 -10.76 13.23 -2.08
N PHE A 116 -10.98 12.20 -1.24
CA PHE A 116 -10.56 12.18 0.15
C PHE A 116 -9.05 12.28 0.31
N TYR A 117 -8.30 11.40 -0.35
CA TYR A 117 -6.85 11.31 -0.22
C TYR A 117 -6.13 12.51 -0.82
N ALA A 118 -6.64 13.06 -1.94
CA ALA A 118 -6.11 14.29 -2.52
C ALA A 118 -6.26 15.48 -1.56
N ARG A 119 -7.42 15.61 -0.91
CA ARG A 119 -7.64 16.63 0.12
C ARG A 119 -6.72 16.39 1.33
N LEU A 120 -6.65 15.17 1.84
CA LEU A 120 -5.86 14.80 3.01
C LEU A 120 -4.37 15.14 2.81
N LEU A 121 -3.84 14.79 1.65
CA LEU A 121 -2.43 14.94 1.30
C LEU A 121 -2.10 16.31 0.73
N GLY A 122 -3.11 17.15 0.44
CA GLY A 122 -2.93 18.48 -0.14
C GLY A 122 -2.33 18.43 -1.55
N CYS A 123 -2.68 17.42 -2.34
CA CYS A 123 -2.16 17.21 -3.71
C CYS A 123 -3.27 17.33 -4.76
N ALA A 124 -2.86 17.40 -6.04
CA ALA A 124 -3.82 17.26 -7.13
C ALA A 124 -4.43 15.86 -7.10
N ALA A 125 -5.74 15.77 -7.32
CA ALA A 125 -6.43 14.49 -7.44
C ALA A 125 -5.93 13.74 -8.68
N PRO A 126 -5.42 12.50 -8.56
CA PRO A 126 -5.07 11.71 -9.73
C PRO A 126 -6.33 11.33 -10.51
N SER A 127 -6.15 10.95 -11.77
CA SER A 127 -7.18 10.22 -12.51
C SER A 127 -6.98 8.73 -12.31
N ALA A 128 -8.07 8.00 -12.09
CA ALA A 128 -8.02 6.54 -12.11
C ALA A 128 -7.61 6.04 -13.50
N MET A 129 -6.80 5.00 -13.55
CA MET A 129 -6.32 4.37 -14.78
C MET A 129 -6.58 2.86 -14.78
N PRO A 130 -6.81 2.23 -15.94
CA PRO A 130 -7.08 0.80 -16.03
C PRO A 130 -5.79 -0.03 -15.98
N ALA A 131 -5.64 -0.89 -14.98
CA ALA A 131 -4.48 -1.77 -14.80
C ALA A 131 -4.89 -3.21 -14.51
N ARG A 132 -4.02 -4.15 -14.90
CA ARG A 132 -4.19 -5.57 -14.58
C ARG A 132 -3.66 -5.84 -13.18
N VAL A 133 -4.56 -6.28 -12.29
CA VAL A 133 -4.23 -6.72 -10.93
C VAL A 133 -4.65 -8.19 -10.82
N SER A 134 -3.78 -9.09 -11.27
CA SER A 134 -4.16 -10.50 -11.51
C SER A 134 -4.63 -11.23 -10.24
N ILE A 135 -4.05 -10.93 -9.08
CA ILE A 135 -4.50 -11.51 -7.80
C ILE A 135 -5.90 -11.00 -7.39
N LEU A 136 -6.23 -9.74 -7.68
CA LEU A 136 -7.57 -9.19 -7.48
C LEU A 136 -8.56 -9.85 -8.45
N SER A 137 -8.19 -10.05 -9.73
CA SER A 137 -9.03 -10.80 -10.68
C SER A 137 -9.28 -12.24 -10.22
N ARG A 138 -8.19 -12.98 -9.92
CA ARG A 138 -8.23 -14.40 -9.53
C ARG A 138 -9.04 -14.62 -8.26
N SER A 139 -8.84 -13.80 -7.24
CA SER A 139 -9.59 -13.91 -5.99
C SER A 139 -11.09 -13.67 -6.16
N ASN A 140 -11.51 -12.98 -7.23
CA ASN A 140 -12.90 -12.67 -7.57
C ASN A 140 -13.45 -13.54 -8.72
N GLY A 141 -12.69 -14.52 -9.21
CA GLY A 141 -13.13 -15.38 -10.33
C GLY A 141 -13.27 -14.66 -11.67
N LEU A 142 -12.57 -13.54 -11.86
CA LEU A 142 -12.53 -12.80 -13.11
C LEU A 142 -11.38 -13.28 -14.00
N ASP A 143 -11.48 -12.95 -15.29
CA ASP A 143 -10.39 -13.13 -16.25
C ASP A 143 -9.12 -12.40 -15.78
N GLU A 144 -7.94 -13.02 -15.92
CA GLU A 144 -6.69 -12.42 -15.44
C GLU A 144 -6.32 -11.15 -16.22
N ASP A 145 -6.79 -10.97 -17.45
CA ASP A 145 -6.62 -9.74 -18.24
C ASP A 145 -7.69 -8.67 -17.95
N HIS A 146 -8.62 -8.93 -17.02
CA HIS A 146 -9.53 -7.91 -16.51
C HIS A 146 -8.73 -6.72 -15.97
N ARG A 147 -9.17 -5.51 -16.35
CA ARG A 147 -8.55 -4.26 -15.92
C ARG A 147 -9.38 -3.61 -14.83
N HIS A 148 -8.76 -3.48 -13.66
CA HIS A 148 -9.29 -2.76 -12.51
C HIS A 148 -8.90 -1.29 -12.60
N ALA A 149 -9.68 -0.42 -11.95
CA ALA A 149 -9.30 0.96 -11.79
C ALA A 149 -8.30 1.08 -10.65
N ILE A 150 -7.15 1.71 -10.91
CA ILE A 150 -6.15 2.05 -9.90
C ILE A 150 -5.82 3.55 -9.95
N ALA A 151 -5.43 4.13 -8.83
CA ALA A 151 -5.04 5.53 -8.75
C ALA A 151 -3.84 5.72 -7.81
N PRO A 152 -2.62 5.81 -8.35
CA PRO A 152 -1.44 6.14 -7.57
C PRO A 152 -1.41 7.64 -7.22
N ILE A 153 -0.98 7.95 -6.00
CA ILE A 153 -0.85 9.27 -5.41
C ILE A 153 0.57 9.41 -4.85
N ALA A 154 1.27 10.48 -5.22
CA ALA A 154 2.59 10.76 -4.66
C ALA A 154 2.48 11.26 -3.21
N LEU A 155 3.13 10.56 -2.27
CA LEU A 155 3.24 10.99 -0.87
C LEU A 155 4.42 11.95 -0.67
N SER A 156 5.53 11.62 -1.32
CA SER A 156 6.79 12.39 -1.37
C SER A 156 7.62 11.88 -2.57
N PRO A 157 8.71 12.54 -2.98
CA PRO A 157 9.56 12.03 -4.05
C PRO A 157 10.01 10.58 -3.77
N GLY A 158 9.70 9.67 -4.70
CA GLY A 158 10.03 8.25 -4.57
C GLY A 158 9.16 7.44 -3.60
N GLN A 159 8.04 8.00 -3.12
CA GLN A 159 7.05 7.27 -2.31
C GLN A 159 5.65 7.53 -2.84
N LEU A 160 4.93 6.45 -3.08
CA LEU A 160 3.57 6.45 -3.57
C LEU A 160 2.63 5.82 -2.55
N PHE A 161 1.37 6.12 -2.78
CA PHE A 161 0.22 5.53 -2.18
C PHE A 161 -0.69 5.12 -3.33
N GLU A 162 -1.23 3.91 -3.35
CA GLU A 162 -2.06 3.43 -4.45
C GLU A 162 -3.45 3.06 -3.96
N LEU A 163 -4.45 3.47 -4.72
CA LEU A 163 -5.84 3.10 -4.52
C LEU A 163 -6.25 2.09 -5.58
N ASP A 164 -6.73 0.93 -5.16
CA ASP A 164 -7.24 -0.11 -6.03
C ASP A 164 -8.75 -0.23 -5.83
N GLN A 165 -9.53 -0.12 -6.91
CA GLN A 165 -10.97 -0.36 -6.83
C GLN A 165 -11.22 -1.82 -6.44
N TRP A 166 -11.71 -2.02 -5.23
CA TRP A 166 -12.10 -3.32 -4.72
C TRP A 166 -13.40 -3.79 -5.38
N ILE A 167 -13.58 -5.12 -5.43
CA ILE A 167 -14.79 -5.75 -5.96
C ILE A 167 -15.64 -6.19 -4.77
N GLU A 168 -16.85 -5.64 -4.69
CA GLU A 168 -17.77 -5.91 -3.59
C GLU A 168 -18.11 -7.40 -3.46
N ARG A 169 -18.08 -7.89 -2.22
CA ARG A 169 -18.42 -9.27 -1.86
C ARG A 169 -19.44 -9.28 -0.72
N PRO A 170 -20.30 -10.32 -0.66
CA PRO A 170 -21.12 -10.55 0.52
C PRO A 170 -20.22 -10.69 1.76
N ALA A 171 -20.57 -9.97 2.83
CA ALA A 171 -19.86 -10.08 4.10
C ALA A 171 -19.95 -11.52 4.62
N ALA A 172 -18.80 -12.12 4.92
CA ALA A 172 -18.75 -13.41 5.60
C ALA A 172 -19.11 -13.22 7.08
N VAL A 173 -20.10 -13.97 7.57
CA VAL A 173 -20.53 -13.88 8.97
C VAL A 173 -19.57 -14.67 9.86
N GLY A 174 -19.10 -14.04 10.94
CA GLY A 174 -18.38 -14.72 12.03
C GLY A 174 -16.90 -15.01 11.77
N GLN A 175 -16.26 -14.31 10.83
CA GLN A 175 -14.81 -14.40 10.65
C GLN A 175 -14.07 -13.54 11.67
N HIS A 176 -12.94 -14.05 12.15
CA HIS A 176 -11.99 -13.25 12.91
C HIS A 176 -11.37 -12.21 11.95
N PRO A 177 -10.94 -11.04 12.45
CA PRO A 177 -10.17 -10.12 11.62
C PRO A 177 -8.93 -10.87 11.09
N PRO A 178 -8.72 -10.91 9.76
CA PRO A 178 -7.59 -11.63 9.20
C PRO A 178 -6.28 -10.93 9.57
N CYS A 179 -5.18 -11.68 9.59
CA CYS A 179 -3.84 -11.10 9.63
C CYS A 179 -3.65 -10.18 8.41
N GLY A 180 -2.78 -9.16 8.54
CA GLY A 180 -2.49 -8.26 7.43
C GLY A 180 -2.12 -6.85 7.87
N TRP A 181 -2.22 -5.91 6.93
CA TRP A 181 -1.93 -4.50 7.17
C TRP A 181 -3.14 -3.82 7.82
N HIS A 182 -2.92 -3.16 8.96
CA HIS A 182 -4.01 -2.62 9.78
C HIS A 182 -4.01 -1.09 9.87
N SER A 183 -2.85 -0.46 9.81
CA SER A 183 -2.75 1.00 9.85
C SER A 183 -1.55 1.49 9.04
N LEU A 184 -1.69 2.70 8.54
CA LEU A 184 -0.61 3.45 7.91
C LEU A 184 -0.29 4.66 8.78
N SER A 185 0.96 4.79 9.20
CA SER A 185 1.43 6.00 9.86
C SER A 185 2.15 6.90 8.86
N ILE A 186 1.77 8.18 8.79
CA ILE A 186 2.45 9.19 7.97
C ILE A 186 2.96 10.32 8.84
N ARG A 187 4.23 10.67 8.64
CA ARG A 187 4.85 11.81 9.33
C ARG A 187 4.81 13.04 8.44
N ARG A 188 4.29 14.14 8.96
CA ARG A 188 4.15 15.43 8.28
C ARG A 188 4.56 16.55 9.22
N ASN A 189 4.95 17.69 8.65
CA ASN A 189 5.41 18.84 9.43
C ASN A 189 4.25 19.71 9.94
N THR A 190 3.03 19.44 9.50
CA THR A 190 1.83 20.20 9.84
C THR A 190 0.71 19.25 10.27
N PRO A 191 -0.28 19.73 11.04
CA PRO A 191 -1.52 19.00 11.28
C PRO A 191 -2.24 18.64 9.97
N PRO A 192 -3.13 17.63 9.99
CA PRO A 192 -3.98 17.31 8.85
C PRO A 192 -4.95 18.47 8.55
N PRO A 193 -5.55 18.51 7.34
CA PRO A 193 -6.55 19.52 7.00
C PRO A 193 -7.73 19.53 7.98
N GLU A 194 -8.30 20.72 8.19
CA GLU A 194 -9.41 20.91 9.13
C GLU A 194 -10.60 19.99 8.80
N GLY A 195 -11.17 19.38 9.84
CA GLY A 195 -12.32 18.49 9.75
C GLY A 195 -12.01 17.07 9.25
N MET A 196 -10.74 16.70 9.06
CA MET A 196 -10.35 15.36 8.59
C MET A 196 -9.87 14.41 9.69
N ALA A 197 -9.62 14.91 10.90
CA ALA A 197 -9.14 14.10 12.01
C ALA A 197 -9.89 14.39 13.31
N THR A 198 -9.84 13.44 14.24
CA THR A 198 -10.23 13.67 15.63
C THR A 198 -9.21 14.55 16.36
N ALA A 199 -9.54 14.95 17.60
CA ALA A 199 -8.57 15.64 18.45
C ALA A 199 -7.29 14.79 18.61
N PRO A 200 -6.10 15.40 18.51
CA PRO A 200 -4.85 14.64 18.54
C PRO A 200 -4.60 14.03 19.92
N ALA A 201 -4.00 12.84 19.93
CA ALA A 201 -3.32 12.32 21.09
C ALA A 201 -1.91 12.95 21.18
N VAL A 202 -1.51 13.35 22.39
CA VAL A 202 -0.13 13.79 22.67
C VAL A 202 0.72 12.53 22.87
N ILE A 203 1.61 12.24 21.93
CA ILE A 203 2.53 11.09 22.02
C ILE A 203 3.75 11.46 22.86
N THR A 204 4.29 12.65 22.63
CA THR A 204 5.32 13.29 23.45
C THR A 204 5.03 14.78 23.54
N GLU A 205 5.77 15.52 24.38
CA GLU A 205 5.68 16.99 24.46
C GLU A 205 5.88 17.71 23.11
N HIS A 206 6.51 17.05 22.14
CA HIS A 206 6.82 17.60 20.81
C HIS A 206 6.15 16.86 19.66
N LEU A 207 5.32 15.84 19.93
CA LEU A 207 4.74 14.99 18.88
C LEU A 207 3.27 14.71 19.15
N HIS A 208 2.43 15.11 18.20
CA HIS A 208 1.02 14.78 18.17
C HIS A 208 0.74 13.67 17.17
N CYS A 209 -0.25 12.84 17.49
CA CYS A 209 -0.81 11.85 16.58
C CYS A 209 -2.31 12.14 16.39
N TYR A 210 -2.69 12.41 15.15
CA TYR A 210 -4.07 12.54 14.73
C TYR A 210 -4.53 11.21 14.15
N ASP A 211 -5.70 10.76 14.56
CA ASP A 211 -6.29 9.53 14.04
C ASP A 211 -7.37 9.87 13.01
N ILE A 212 -7.20 9.36 11.80
CA ILE A 212 -8.02 9.70 10.63
C ILE A 212 -8.76 8.44 10.20
N ALA A 213 -10.09 8.53 10.18
CA ALA A 213 -10.94 7.56 9.53
C ALA A 213 -10.98 7.84 8.03
N THR A 214 -10.67 6.83 7.22
CA THR A 214 -10.78 6.87 5.77
C THR A 214 -12.21 6.48 5.33
N PRO A 215 -12.59 6.65 4.05
CA PRO A 215 -13.92 6.32 3.56
C PRO A 215 -14.37 4.87 3.80
N ASP A 216 -13.43 3.93 3.73
CA ASP A 216 -13.68 2.49 3.90
C ASP A 216 -13.41 1.99 5.34
N GLY A 217 -13.12 2.92 6.27
CA GLY A 217 -12.98 2.64 7.71
C GLY A 217 -11.57 2.26 8.18
N GLU A 218 -10.59 2.20 7.28
CA GLU A 218 -9.18 2.10 7.64
C GLU A 218 -8.72 3.29 8.49
N ARG A 219 -7.56 3.11 9.13
CA ARG A 219 -6.96 4.12 10.01
C ARG A 219 -5.65 4.62 9.44
N ILE A 220 -5.52 5.95 9.42
CA ILE A 220 -4.25 6.65 9.19
C ILE A 220 -3.85 7.36 10.47
N LEU A 221 -2.64 7.06 10.94
CA LEU A 221 -2.02 7.76 12.07
C LEU A 221 -1.15 8.88 11.51
N TRP A 222 -1.60 10.12 11.66
CA TRP A 222 -0.90 11.30 11.17
C TRP A 222 -0.06 11.91 12.29
N LEU A 223 1.25 11.76 12.16
CA LEU A 223 2.24 12.22 13.13
C LEU A 223 2.78 13.58 12.70
N CYS A 224 2.66 14.60 13.56
CA CYS A 224 3.28 15.89 13.30
C CYS A 224 3.81 16.56 14.58
N PRO A 225 4.81 17.46 14.45
CA PRO A 225 5.29 18.23 15.59
C PRO A 225 4.19 19.08 16.24
N HIS A 226 4.32 19.28 17.55
CA HIS A 226 3.60 20.33 18.27
C HIS A 226 4.58 21.48 18.53
N HIS A 227 4.25 22.67 18.02
CA HIS A 227 5.04 23.90 18.20
C HIS A 227 4.50 24.73 19.36
#